data_AF-A0A6A4WTD3-F1
#
_entry.id   AF-A0A6A4WTD3-F1
#
_cell.length_a   1.000
_cell.length_b   1.000
_cell.length_c   1.000
_cell.angle_alpha   90.00
_cell.angle_beta   90.00
_cell.angle_gamma   90.00
#
_symmetry.space_group_name_H-M   'P 1'
#
loop_
_entity.id
_entity.type
_entity.pdbx_description
1 polymer ?
#
loop_
_entity_poly.entity_id
_entity_poly.type
_entity_poly.pdbx_seq_one_letter_code
_entity_poly.pdbx_strand_id
1 'polypeptide(L)'
;MVCPPVQAVSGEEIGRLVTRLERYGLQTAQVRCFLLLLQQGVNDSEYWVFASDEDTAEAPVTLVITLPLPGLLVMDAFCADSPAGHDRLLAALLCDPVSRLLWRPDRRLRADSWPVRLRPALERAAGRRGYTVTPVSAGACLFVREADGAPDTEVARIRWEDRGRRRTQSRGVAETQL
;
A
#
# COMPACT_ATOMS: atom_id res chain seq x y z
N MET A 1 22.20 -15.40 -7.09
CA MET A 1 21.07 -15.83 -6.24
C MET A 1 21.18 -15.05 -4.95
N VAL A 2 20.42 -13.97 -4.77
CA VAL A 2 20.49 -13.10 -3.58
C VAL A 2 19.16 -13.26 -2.86
N CYS A 3 19.20 -13.77 -1.63
CA CYS A 3 18.03 -13.95 -0.76
C CYS A 3 17.26 -12.62 -0.62
N PRO A 4 15.93 -12.63 -0.51
CA PRO A 4 15.12 -11.48 -0.88
C PRO A 4 15.18 -10.40 0.23
N PRO A 5 15.25 -9.10 -0.13
CA PRO A 5 15.23 -8.01 0.84
C PRO A 5 13.96 -7.95 1.70
N VAL A 6 12.90 -8.65 1.30
CA VAL A 6 11.64 -8.83 2.05
C VAL A 6 11.01 -10.19 1.75
N GLN A 7 10.25 -10.74 2.69
CA GLN A 7 9.51 -12.00 2.57
C GLN A 7 8.03 -11.76 2.83
N ALA A 8 7.16 -12.62 2.27
CA ALA A 8 5.73 -12.57 2.54
C ALA A 8 5.46 -12.96 3.99
N VAL A 9 4.58 -12.21 4.66
CA VAL A 9 4.23 -12.38 6.07
C VAL A 9 2.82 -12.95 6.16
N SER A 10 2.63 -14.02 6.90
CA SER A 10 1.32 -14.61 7.17
C SER A 10 0.54 -13.80 8.22
N GLY A 11 -0.79 -13.98 8.29
CA GLY A 11 -1.64 -13.26 9.25
C GLY A 11 -1.22 -13.45 10.72
N GLU A 12 -0.72 -14.64 11.07
CA GLU A 12 -0.23 -14.96 12.42
C GLU A 12 1.06 -14.20 12.78
N GLU A 13 1.88 -13.88 11.78
CA GLU A 13 3.17 -13.19 11.95
C GLU A 13 3.03 -11.66 12.03
N ILE A 14 1.89 -11.10 11.61
CA ILE A 14 1.61 -9.65 11.69
C ILE A 14 1.77 -9.12 13.12
N GLY A 15 1.37 -9.90 14.14
CA GLY A 15 1.54 -9.48 15.54
C GLY A 15 3.00 -9.27 15.96
N ARG A 16 3.92 -10.09 15.43
CA ARG A 16 5.37 -9.94 15.66
C ARG A 16 5.90 -8.70 14.96
N LEU A 17 5.41 -8.43 13.75
CA LEU A 17 5.75 -7.24 12.97
C LEU A 17 5.42 -5.93 13.68
N VAL A 18 4.24 -5.87 14.32
CA VAL A 18 3.82 -4.70 15.12
C VAL A 18 4.83 -4.41 16.22
N THR A 19 5.22 -5.43 16.98
CA THR A 19 6.20 -5.33 18.06
C THR A 19 7.58 -4.91 17.54
N ARG A 20 7.96 -5.40 16.36
CA ARG A 20 9.24 -5.05 15.73
C ARG A 20 9.26 -3.58 15.28
N LEU A 21 8.23 -3.10 14.62
CA LEU A 21 8.14 -1.71 14.17
C LEU A 21 8.19 -0.72 15.35
N GLU A 22 7.63 -1.10 16.50
CA GLU A 22 7.75 -0.32 17.75
C GLU A 22 9.22 -0.16 18.18
N ARG A 23 10.01 -1.23 18.19
CA ARG A 23 11.43 -1.19 18.62
C ARG A 23 12.28 -0.24 17.78
N TYR A 24 11.97 -0.08 16.50
CA TYR A 24 12.68 0.80 15.58
C TYR A 24 12.05 2.20 15.48
N GLY A 25 11.02 2.51 16.27
CA GLY A 25 10.35 3.81 16.24
C GLY A 25 9.61 4.10 14.92
N LEU A 26 9.31 3.07 14.13
CA LEU A 26 8.63 3.18 12.83
C LEU A 26 7.12 3.02 12.95
N GLN A 27 6.62 2.79 14.16
CA GLN A 27 5.21 2.63 14.44
C GLN A 27 4.57 4.00 14.73
N THR A 28 3.52 4.33 14.00
CA THR A 28 2.53 5.33 14.43
C THR A 28 1.27 4.61 14.92
N ALA A 29 0.44 5.26 15.73
CA ALA A 29 -0.84 4.70 16.18
C ALA A 29 -1.71 4.26 14.99
N GLN A 30 -1.64 4.97 13.86
CA GLN A 30 -2.34 4.62 12.62
C GLN A 30 -1.84 3.29 12.04
N VAL A 31 -0.51 3.10 11.95
CA VAL A 31 0.10 1.87 11.44
C VAL A 31 -0.25 0.68 12.33
N ARG A 32 -0.20 0.87 13.65
CA ARG A 32 -0.60 -0.15 14.62
C ARG A 32 -2.05 -0.57 14.43
N CYS A 33 -2.97 0.39 14.39
CA CYS A 33 -4.40 0.11 14.19
C CYS A 33 -4.64 -0.62 12.88
N PHE A 34 -3.99 -0.19 11.78
CA PHE A 34 -4.14 -0.82 10.49
C PHE A 34 -3.67 -2.28 10.48
N LEU A 35 -2.47 -2.56 10.98
CA LEU A 35 -1.93 -3.93 11.06
C LEU A 35 -2.78 -4.83 11.97
N LEU A 36 -3.28 -4.30 13.09
CA LEU A 36 -4.18 -5.05 13.98
C LEU A 36 -5.51 -5.38 13.29
N LEU A 37 -6.08 -4.47 12.51
CA LEU A 37 -7.30 -4.75 11.74
C LEU A 37 -7.09 -5.86 10.70
N LEU A 38 -5.93 -5.89 10.05
CA LEU A 38 -5.55 -6.99 9.15
C LEU A 38 -5.43 -8.31 9.91
N GLN A 39 -4.72 -8.30 11.06
CA GLN A 39 -4.53 -9.48 11.89
C GLN A 39 -5.85 -10.08 12.39
N GLN A 40 -6.83 -9.22 12.72
CA GLN A 40 -8.15 -9.67 13.18
C GLN A 40 -9.09 -10.08 12.03
N GLY A 41 -8.64 -10.02 10.78
CA GLY A 41 -9.47 -10.36 9.62
C GLY A 41 -10.64 -9.40 9.40
N VAL A 42 -10.56 -8.17 9.92
CA VAL A 42 -11.63 -7.15 9.77
C VAL A 42 -11.62 -6.54 8.36
N ASN A 43 -10.47 -6.60 7.67
CA ASN A 43 -10.34 -6.13 6.31
C ASN A 43 -10.76 -7.21 5.32
N ASP A 44 -11.86 -6.95 4.61
CA ASP A 44 -12.37 -7.84 3.55
C ASP A 44 -11.60 -7.73 2.22
N SER A 45 -10.73 -6.74 2.08
CA SER A 45 -9.94 -6.55 0.85
C SER A 45 -8.77 -7.52 0.79
N GLU A 46 -8.44 -8.02 -0.41
CA GLU A 46 -7.22 -8.80 -0.61
C GLU A 46 -5.99 -7.95 -0.22
N TYR A 47 -5.05 -8.56 0.49
CA TYR A 47 -3.86 -7.87 0.99
C TYR A 47 -2.63 -8.76 0.99
N TRP A 48 -1.46 -8.11 0.93
CA TRP A 48 -0.15 -8.73 1.05
C TRP A 48 0.70 -7.90 1.99
N VAL A 49 1.39 -8.58 2.91
CA VAL A 49 2.37 -7.96 3.80
C VAL A 49 3.74 -8.54 3.45
N PHE A 50 4.71 -7.66 3.24
CA PHE A 50 6.10 -8.04 3.02
C PHE A 50 6.98 -7.38 4.08
N ALA A 51 7.87 -8.13 4.70
CA ALA A 51 8.79 -7.60 5.70
C ALA A 51 10.22 -8.11 5.47
N SER A 52 11.21 -7.27 5.75
CA SER A 52 12.61 -7.68 5.83
C SER A 52 12.79 -8.74 6.92
N ASP A 53 13.78 -9.62 6.78
CA ASP A 53 14.08 -10.66 7.78
C ASP A 53 14.34 -10.07 9.19
N GLU A 54 13.91 -10.76 10.24
CA GLU A 54 14.08 -10.36 11.65
C GLU A 54 15.55 -10.36 12.09
N ASP A 55 16.39 -11.20 11.48
CA ASP A 55 17.77 -11.42 11.91
C ASP A 55 18.78 -10.33 11.47
N THR A 56 18.34 -9.32 10.72
CA THR A 56 19.25 -8.23 10.33
C THR A 56 19.33 -7.15 11.41
N ALA A 57 20.53 -6.81 11.87
CA ALA A 57 20.78 -5.69 12.80
C ALA A 57 20.44 -4.30 12.21
N GLU A 58 20.11 -4.23 10.93
CA GLU A 58 19.75 -3.02 10.21
C GLU A 58 18.25 -2.71 10.31
N ALA A 59 17.87 -1.47 9.95
CA ALA A 59 16.49 -1.01 10.02
C ALA A 59 15.53 -1.87 9.16
N PRO A 60 14.34 -2.21 9.69
CA PRO A 60 13.39 -3.02 8.96
C PRO A 60 12.74 -2.23 7.82
N VAL A 61 12.34 -2.95 6.79
CA VAL A 61 11.40 -2.48 5.76
C VAL A 61 10.16 -3.34 5.83
N THR A 62 9.00 -2.71 5.81
CA THR A 62 7.70 -3.37 5.73
C THR A 62 6.88 -2.69 4.65
N LEU A 63 6.28 -3.49 3.78
CA LEU A 63 5.32 -3.06 2.78
C LEU A 63 3.98 -3.71 3.10
N VAL A 64 2.92 -2.91 3.14
CA VAL A 64 1.56 -3.42 3.21
C VAL A 64 0.85 -2.96 1.95
N ILE A 65 0.31 -3.93 1.20
CA ILE A 65 -0.33 -3.70 -0.08
C ILE A 65 -1.74 -4.24 0.03
N THR A 66 -2.74 -3.42 -0.31
CA THR A 66 -4.15 -3.79 -0.34
C THR A 66 -4.73 -3.59 -1.73
N LEU A 67 -5.73 -4.38 -2.09
CA LEU A 67 -6.50 -4.25 -3.34
C LEU A 67 -7.95 -3.87 -3.00
N PRO A 68 -8.22 -2.61 -2.60
CA PRO A 68 -9.56 -2.18 -2.21
C PRO A 68 -10.56 -2.16 -3.37
N LEU A 69 -10.07 -2.04 -4.61
CA LEU A 69 -10.88 -2.08 -5.83
C LEU A 69 -10.15 -2.88 -6.91
N PRO A 70 -10.88 -3.51 -7.85
CA PRO A 70 -10.28 -4.17 -8.99
C PRO A 70 -9.30 -3.24 -9.73
N GLY A 71 -8.05 -3.68 -9.87
CA GLY A 71 -7.00 -2.92 -10.56
C GLY A 71 -6.41 -1.74 -9.77
N LEU A 72 -6.80 -1.46 -8.53
CA LEU A 72 -6.21 -0.41 -7.70
C LEU A 72 -5.50 -1.01 -6.47
N LEU A 73 -4.17 -0.97 -6.48
CA LEU A 73 -3.35 -1.28 -5.31
C LEU A 73 -3.12 -0.02 -4.48
N VAL A 74 -3.29 -0.13 -3.16
CA VAL A 74 -2.86 0.89 -2.20
C VAL A 74 -1.70 0.31 -1.40
N MET A 75 -0.59 1.04 -1.34
CA MET A 75 0.64 0.61 -0.67
C MET A 75 1.09 1.59 0.39
N ASP A 76 1.30 1.07 1.59
CA ASP A 76 1.98 1.71 2.69
C ASP A 76 3.38 1.11 2.84
N ALA A 77 4.38 1.95 3.14
CA ALA A 77 5.72 1.48 3.48
C ALA A 77 6.20 2.05 4.81
N PHE A 78 6.83 1.18 5.60
CA PHE A 78 7.44 1.50 6.87
C PHE A 78 8.92 1.14 6.79
N CYS A 79 9.77 2.15 6.79
CA CYS A 79 11.22 1.98 6.81
C CYS A 79 11.88 3.12 7.59
N ALA A 80 13.10 2.90 8.07
CA ALA A 80 13.86 3.98 8.68
C ALA A 80 14.11 5.13 7.71
N ASP A 81 14.09 6.34 8.25
CA ASP A 81 14.44 7.54 7.52
C ASP A 81 15.96 7.74 7.48
N SER A 82 16.63 6.84 6.77
CA SER A 82 18.07 6.87 6.57
C SER A 82 18.40 6.41 5.14
N PRO A 83 19.59 6.75 4.61
CA PRO A 83 20.01 6.28 3.29
C PRO A 83 19.92 4.75 3.15
N ALA A 84 20.38 4.01 4.16
CA ALA A 84 20.27 2.55 4.19
C ALA A 84 18.82 2.06 4.16
N GLY A 85 17.90 2.73 4.88
CA GLY A 85 16.47 2.44 4.84
C GLY A 85 15.87 2.68 3.46
N HIS A 86 16.27 3.75 2.77
CA HIS A 86 15.80 4.07 1.42
C HIS A 86 16.32 3.07 0.38
N ASP A 87 17.58 2.66 0.47
CA ASP A 87 18.17 1.64 -0.41
C ASP A 87 17.50 0.27 -0.22
N ARG A 88 17.21 -0.11 1.03
CA ARG A 88 16.43 -1.31 1.33
C ARG A 88 15.01 -1.24 0.78
N LEU A 89 14.35 -0.09 0.89
CA LEU A 89 13.02 0.13 0.31
C LEU A 89 13.05 -0.05 -1.22
N LEU A 90 14.03 0.55 -1.90
CA LEU A 90 14.23 0.36 -3.33
C LEU A 90 14.44 -1.12 -3.68
N ALA A 91 15.29 -1.82 -2.92
CA ALA A 91 15.52 -3.25 -3.11
C ALA A 91 14.23 -4.07 -2.91
N ALA A 92 13.43 -3.75 -1.89
CA ALA A 92 12.14 -4.39 -1.62
C ALA A 92 11.15 -4.22 -2.78
N LEU A 93 11.01 -3.00 -3.32
CA LEU A 93 10.13 -2.71 -4.46
C LEU A 93 10.53 -3.45 -5.75
N LEU A 94 11.82 -3.77 -5.90
CA LEU A 94 12.36 -4.51 -7.04
C LEU A 94 12.39 -6.03 -6.84
N CYS A 95 12.17 -6.50 -5.61
CA CYS A 95 12.20 -7.91 -5.26
C CYS A 95 11.05 -8.69 -5.92
N ASP A 96 11.32 -9.90 -6.40
CA ASP A 96 10.43 -10.66 -7.28
C ASP A 96 8.97 -10.86 -6.82
N PRO A 97 8.64 -11.20 -5.55
CA PRO A 97 7.24 -11.29 -5.17
C PRO A 97 6.54 -9.92 -5.15
N VAL A 98 7.24 -8.86 -4.74
CA VAL A 98 6.69 -7.49 -4.69
C VAL A 98 6.56 -6.92 -6.10
N SER A 99 7.60 -7.06 -6.92
CA SER A 99 7.62 -6.51 -8.27
C SER A 99 6.56 -7.11 -9.18
N ARG A 100 6.33 -8.43 -9.10
CA ARG A 100 5.27 -9.09 -9.88
C ARG A 100 3.88 -8.66 -9.45
N LEU A 101 3.73 -8.23 -8.20
CA LEU A 101 2.47 -7.71 -7.67
C LEU A 101 2.22 -6.26 -8.12
N LEU A 102 3.23 -5.40 -7.98
CA LEU A 102 3.12 -3.95 -8.18
C LEU A 102 3.13 -3.53 -9.66
N TRP A 103 4.06 -4.07 -10.45
CA TRP A 103 4.41 -3.55 -11.77
C TRP A 103 3.68 -4.31 -12.87
N ARG A 104 2.36 -4.22 -12.85
CA ARG A 104 1.51 -4.84 -13.86
C ARG A 104 0.75 -3.80 -14.68
N PRO A 105 0.62 -3.98 -16.02
CA PRO A 105 -0.09 -3.03 -16.87
C PRO A 105 -1.58 -2.88 -16.53
N ASP A 106 -2.19 -3.95 -15.99
CA ASP A 106 -3.61 -3.99 -15.60
C ASP A 106 -3.88 -3.37 -14.22
N ARG A 107 -2.88 -2.76 -13.57
CA ARG A 107 -3.00 -2.25 -12.21
C ARG A 107 -2.48 -0.82 -12.09
N ARG A 108 -3.14 -0.06 -11.22
CA ARG A 108 -2.69 1.25 -10.74
C ARG A 108 -2.19 1.08 -9.32
N LEU A 109 -1.04 1.65 -9.02
CA LEU A 109 -0.49 1.68 -7.67
C LEU A 109 -0.65 3.08 -7.10
N ARG A 110 -1.23 3.15 -5.90
CA ARG A 110 -1.35 4.35 -5.08
C ARG A 110 -0.47 4.18 -3.84
N ALA A 111 0.55 5.03 -3.69
CA ALA A 111 1.34 5.09 -2.47
C ALA A 111 0.76 6.19 -1.56
N ASP A 112 0.17 5.80 -0.44
CA ASP A 112 -0.56 6.71 0.46
C ASP A 112 0.28 7.14 1.65
N SER A 113 0.28 8.43 1.97
CA SER A 113 0.96 8.98 3.15
C SER A 113 2.48 8.74 3.19
N TRP A 114 3.11 8.46 2.04
CA TRP A 114 4.56 8.31 1.97
C TRP A 114 5.23 9.67 2.21
N PRO A 115 6.19 9.75 3.16
CA PRO A 115 7.04 10.93 3.30
C PRO A 115 7.71 11.28 1.97
N VAL A 116 7.77 12.56 1.62
CA VAL A 116 8.34 13.06 0.33
C VAL A 116 9.74 12.49 0.07
N ARG A 117 10.53 12.27 1.12
CA ARG A 117 11.88 11.70 1.04
C ARG A 117 11.95 10.24 0.57
N LEU A 118 10.85 9.45 0.67
CA LEU A 118 10.79 8.07 0.17
C LEU A 118 10.38 8.00 -1.31
N ARG A 119 9.84 9.10 -1.85
CA ARG A 119 9.41 9.20 -3.26
C ARG A 119 10.51 8.82 -4.26
N PRO A 120 11.79 9.23 -4.09
CA PRO A 120 12.85 8.86 -5.03
C PRO A 120 13.06 7.34 -5.14
N ALA A 121 12.86 6.58 -4.06
CA ALA A 121 12.95 5.12 -4.10
C ALA A 121 11.84 4.52 -4.98
N LEU A 122 10.60 5.02 -4.83
CA LEU A 122 9.47 4.60 -5.66
C LEU A 122 9.67 4.97 -7.14
N GLU A 123 10.11 6.20 -7.43
CA GLU A 123 10.39 6.68 -8.79
C GLU A 123 11.48 5.87 -9.48
N ARG A 124 12.57 5.55 -8.78
CA ARG A 124 13.63 4.69 -9.31
C ARG A 124 13.13 3.27 -9.57
N ALA A 125 12.35 2.69 -8.66
CA ALA A 125 11.79 1.35 -8.83
C ALA A 125 10.83 1.29 -10.03
N ALA A 126 9.92 2.26 -10.13
CA ALA A 126 8.98 2.40 -11.23
C ALA A 126 9.70 2.57 -12.57
N GLY A 127 10.68 3.48 -12.64
CA GLY A 127 11.45 3.74 -13.87
C GLY A 127 12.23 2.52 -14.35
N ARG A 128 12.81 1.73 -13.45
CA ARG A 128 13.47 0.44 -13.78
C ARG A 128 12.52 -0.60 -14.35
N ARG A 129 11.21 -0.42 -14.15
CA ARG A 129 10.16 -1.32 -14.60
C ARG A 129 9.34 -0.75 -15.77
N GLY A 130 9.71 0.43 -16.29
CA GLY A 130 9.01 1.09 -17.40
C GLY A 130 7.77 1.89 -16.98
N TYR A 131 7.66 2.27 -15.71
CA TYR A 131 6.53 3.03 -15.18
C TYR A 131 6.95 4.45 -14.76
N THR A 132 5.98 5.36 -14.78
CA THR A 132 6.10 6.75 -14.34
C THR A 132 5.27 6.98 -13.08
N VAL A 133 5.78 7.83 -12.19
CA VAL A 133 5.10 8.21 -10.95
C VAL A 133 4.51 9.61 -11.11
N THR A 134 3.20 9.75 -10.90
CA THR A 134 2.47 11.02 -10.99
C THR A 134 1.98 11.47 -9.61
N PRO A 135 2.32 12.69 -9.16
CA PRO A 135 1.77 13.25 -7.92
C PRO A 135 0.31 13.67 -8.09
N VAL A 136 -0.53 13.38 -7.10
CA VAL A 136 -2.00 13.53 -7.24
C VAL A 136 -2.55 14.78 -6.55
N SER A 137 -1.90 15.29 -5.49
CA SER A 137 -2.20 16.60 -4.87
C SER A 137 -1.24 16.91 -3.71
N ALA A 138 -1.34 18.13 -3.16
CA ALA A 138 -0.65 18.59 -1.96
C ALA A 138 -1.15 17.84 -0.70
N GLY A 139 -0.77 16.57 -0.57
CA GLY A 139 -1.23 15.71 0.53
C GLY A 139 -0.76 14.25 0.50
N ALA A 140 0.13 13.87 -0.42
CA ALA A 140 0.81 12.57 -0.49
C ALA A 140 -0.03 11.37 -0.99
N CYS A 141 -0.45 11.44 -2.26
CA CYS A 141 -0.79 10.25 -3.04
C CYS A 141 0.03 10.29 -4.34
N LEU A 142 0.67 9.17 -4.69
CA LEU A 142 1.43 8.98 -5.94
C LEU A 142 0.76 7.88 -6.76
N PHE A 143 0.43 8.12 -8.02
CA PHE A 143 0.00 7.08 -8.95
C PHE A 143 1.17 6.57 -9.77
N VAL A 144 1.25 5.25 -9.98
CA VAL A 144 2.22 4.67 -10.92
C VAL A 144 1.50 4.09 -12.14
N ARG A 145 1.94 4.47 -13.34
CA ARG A 145 1.38 4.04 -14.65
C ARG A 145 2.48 3.67 -15.64
N GLU A 146 2.17 2.82 -16.62
CA GLU A 146 3.10 2.49 -17.72
C GLU A 146 3.49 3.77 -18.49
N ALA A 147 4.74 3.84 -18.97
CA ALA A 147 5.24 4.98 -19.76
C ALA A 147 4.67 4.93 -21.20
N ASP A 148 3.82 5.91 -21.54
CA ASP A 148 3.17 6.23 -22.82
C ASP A 148 2.61 5.08 -23.68
N GLY A 149 1.27 5.03 -23.72
CA GLY A 149 0.44 4.10 -24.50
C GLY A 149 -1.01 3.96 -23.99
N ALA A 150 -1.28 4.36 -22.74
CA ALA A 150 -2.62 4.30 -22.16
C ALA A 150 -3.37 5.64 -22.34
N PRO A 151 -4.65 5.64 -22.75
CA PRO A 151 -5.45 6.85 -22.80
C PRO A 151 -5.57 7.44 -21.39
N ASP A 152 -5.48 8.77 -21.28
CA ASP A 152 -5.78 9.55 -20.08
C ASP A 152 -7.23 9.27 -19.66
N THR A 153 -7.43 8.19 -18.91
CA THR A 153 -8.69 7.99 -18.18
C THR A 153 -8.58 8.89 -16.96
N GLU A 154 -9.29 10.02 -17.05
CA GLU A 154 -9.67 10.87 -15.93
C GLU A 154 -9.72 10.03 -14.65
N VAL A 155 -8.75 10.26 -13.76
CA VAL A 155 -8.84 9.72 -12.41
C VAL A 155 -10.11 10.34 -11.84
N ALA A 156 -11.16 9.54 -11.71
CA ALA A 156 -12.38 9.94 -11.02
C ALA A 156 -11.94 10.46 -9.65
N ARG A 157 -11.92 11.79 -9.49
CA ARG A 157 -11.77 12.44 -8.20
C ARG A 157 -13.01 12.04 -7.43
N ILE A 158 -12.93 10.95 -6.67
CA ILE A 158 -13.96 10.59 -5.71
C ILE A 158 -13.92 11.70 -4.66
N ARG A 159 -14.79 12.70 -4.84
CA ARG A 159 -15.09 13.71 -3.85
C ARG A 159 -15.78 12.97 -2.71
N TRP A 160 -15.08 12.78 -1.60
CA TRP A 160 -15.69 12.33 -0.36
C TRP A 160 -16.69 13.41 0.07
N GLU A 161 -17.95 13.25 -0.31
CA GLU A 161 -19.05 13.97 0.32
C GLU A 161 -19.38 13.25 1.62
N ASP A 162 -19.11 13.94 2.72
CA ASP A 162 -19.49 13.56 4.07
C ASP A 162 -21.01 13.33 4.14
N ARG A 163 -21.44 12.06 4.09
CA ARG A 163 -22.81 11.67 4.44
C ARG A 163 -22.83 10.85 5.72
N GLY A 164 -22.35 11.46 6.79
CA GLY A 164 -22.85 11.16 8.12
C GLY A 164 -24.28 11.71 8.31
N ARG A 165 -25.31 10.86 8.22
CA ARG A 165 -26.45 10.82 9.16
C ARG A 165 -27.41 9.66 8.86
N ARG A 166 -27.58 8.84 9.91
CA ARG A 166 -28.48 7.69 10.05
C ARG A 166 -29.94 8.02 9.70
N ARG A 167 -30.68 7.05 9.15
CA ARG A 167 -31.82 6.41 9.84
C ARG A 167 -32.35 5.19 9.10
N THR A 168 -32.52 4.13 9.89
CA THR A 168 -33.31 2.93 9.69
C THR A 168 -34.77 3.27 9.36
N GLN A 169 -35.36 2.61 8.36
CA GLN A 169 -36.75 2.12 8.43
C GLN A 169 -37.04 1.05 7.35
N SER A 170 -37.24 -0.18 7.87
CA SER A 170 -38.10 -1.29 7.44
C SER A 170 -38.89 -1.26 6.11
N ARG A 171 -38.79 -2.40 5.40
CA ARG A 171 -39.83 -3.19 4.67
C ARG A 171 -41.20 -2.53 4.43
N GLY A 172 -41.69 -2.61 3.19
CA GLY A 172 -43.13 -2.73 2.93
C GLY A 172 -43.61 -2.37 1.52
N VAL A 173 -43.90 -3.42 0.74
CA VAL A 173 -45.00 -3.56 -0.24
C VAL A 173 -44.94 -2.75 -1.55
N ALA A 174 -44.92 -3.52 -2.64
CA ALA A 174 -45.24 -3.09 -3.99
C ALA A 174 -46.75 -2.84 -4.12
N GLU A 175 -47.11 -1.69 -4.68
CA GLU A 175 -48.42 -1.50 -5.29
C GLU A 175 -48.25 -1.06 -6.75
N THR A 176 -48.75 -1.94 -7.61
CA THR A 176 -49.09 -1.75 -9.02
C THR A 176 -50.09 -0.62 -9.18
N GLN A 177 -49.93 0.23 -10.20
CA GLN A 177 -51.04 1.03 -10.72
C GLN A 177 -51.16 0.89 -12.24
N LEU A 178 -52.44 0.90 -12.64
CA LEU A 178 -53.07 0.60 -13.92
C LEU A 178 -52.60 1.46 -15.09
#